data_AF-A0A1X7FNA4-F1
#
_entry.id   AF-A0A1X7FNA4-F1
#
_cell.length_a   1.000
_cell.length_b   1.000
_cell.length_c   1.000
_cell.angle_alpha   90.00
_cell.angle_beta   90.00
_cell.angle_gamma   90.00
#
_symmetry.space_group_name_H-M   'P 1'
#
loop_
_entity.id
_entity.type
_entity.pdbx_description
1 polymer ?
#
loop_
_entity_poly.entity_id
_entity_poly.type
_entity_poly.pdbx_seq_one_letter_code
_entity_poly.pdbx_strand_id
1 'polypeptide(L)'
;MGSVLEELTAIRTVAEMTEAFGDEAQCRRLVEAMVWPNGRLCPACGSRRSITLAGRDMGRRSRPGLYQCCNPDCRFQFTVTTRTPLHGTKLPLRTWLMGLWFILQSDKGISSIRLAEALGVSQPTAWRMGHVLRLLVLRDHPLGGTVEIDEFHFGAKPRRDPNPPKLGRGRKGQPRTTKTPALAVVQRPSGREPGTPAGEARAAVVADLSLDEAERVLEAAVDPDAHLMSDEWKAFVAVGSAFAAHDTVRHSQREYVRGSVHANSAEGFNDRVRRTIAGVFHHISPDHADLYFGEIGFRWSQRTVAGQAQRRTRKGRTVIQTLWSRVPPALQLPAVFRYAVGRQLRRTKDGGISIRSAVAVFG
;
A
#
# COMPACT_ATOMS: atom_id res chain seq x y z
N MET A 1 -11.12 20.38 5.14
CA MET A 1 -11.27 19.08 4.47
C MET A 1 -12.56 18.95 3.66
N GLY A 2 -13.71 19.52 4.07
CA GLY A 2 -15.00 19.38 3.35
C GLY A 2 -14.96 19.70 1.85
N SER A 3 -14.53 20.91 1.47
CA SER A 3 -14.47 21.34 0.07
C SER A 3 -13.56 20.47 -0.83
N VAL A 4 -12.46 19.91 -0.30
CA VAL A 4 -11.57 19.02 -1.07
C VAL A 4 -12.19 17.65 -1.25
N LEU A 5 -12.89 17.15 -0.24
CA LEU A 5 -13.57 15.85 -0.30
C LEU A 5 -14.74 15.90 -1.30
N GLU A 6 -15.48 17.00 -1.32
CA GLU A 6 -16.55 17.26 -2.29
C GLU A 6 -16.00 17.26 -3.72
N GLU A 7 -14.91 18.00 -3.97
CA GLU A 7 -14.25 18.05 -5.28
C GLU A 7 -13.78 16.65 -5.74
N LEU A 8 -13.13 15.89 -4.86
CA LEU A 8 -12.66 14.54 -5.18
C LEU A 8 -13.79 13.52 -5.37
N THR A 9 -14.96 13.74 -4.76
CA THR A 9 -16.12 12.84 -4.88
C THR A 9 -16.67 12.83 -6.30
N ALA A 10 -16.58 13.95 -7.02
CA ALA A 10 -17.06 14.08 -8.40
C ALA A 10 -16.15 13.39 -9.43
N ILE A 11 -14.92 13.03 -9.08
CA ILE A 11 -13.94 12.50 -10.03
C ILE A 11 -14.01 10.97 -10.09
N ARG A 12 -14.85 10.43 -10.99
CA ARG A 12 -15.12 8.99 -11.15
C ARG A 12 -14.58 8.43 -12.45
N THR A 13 -14.52 9.25 -13.49
CA THR A 13 -14.15 8.87 -14.85
C THR A 13 -12.84 9.53 -15.28
N VAL A 14 -12.28 9.04 -16.38
CA VAL A 14 -11.06 9.61 -16.98
C VAL A 14 -11.31 11.05 -17.46
N ALA A 15 -12.49 11.34 -17.99
CA ALA A 15 -12.86 12.68 -18.47
C ALA A 15 -12.91 13.69 -17.32
N GLU A 16 -13.65 13.37 -16.25
CA GLU A 16 -13.75 14.21 -15.04
C GLU A 16 -12.37 14.41 -14.39
N MET A 17 -11.54 13.37 -14.37
CA MET A 17 -10.17 13.45 -13.83
C MET A 17 -9.29 14.40 -14.65
N THR A 18 -9.41 14.35 -15.99
CA THR A 18 -8.63 15.22 -16.89
C THR A 18 -9.03 16.68 -16.71
N GLU A 19 -10.33 16.95 -16.57
CA GLU A 19 -10.87 18.28 -16.30
C GLU A 19 -10.43 18.80 -14.93
N ALA A 20 -10.64 18.01 -13.87
CA ALA A 20 -10.32 18.40 -12.50
C ALA A 20 -8.82 18.66 -12.26
N PHE A 21 -7.94 17.95 -12.98
CA PHE A 21 -6.49 18.14 -12.89
C PHE A 21 -5.92 18.98 -14.04
N GLY A 22 -6.75 19.78 -14.73
CA GLY A 22 -6.30 20.63 -15.84
C GLY A 22 -5.39 21.79 -15.42
N ASP A 23 -5.67 22.40 -14.25
CA ASP A 23 -4.97 23.58 -13.74
C ASP A 23 -3.88 23.21 -12.70
N GLU A 24 -2.64 23.64 -12.96
CA GLU A 24 -1.49 23.32 -12.11
C GLU A 24 -1.59 23.99 -10.71
N ALA A 25 -2.18 25.18 -10.62
CA ALA A 25 -2.33 25.88 -9.35
C ALA A 25 -3.40 25.23 -8.46
N GLN A 26 -4.47 24.70 -9.04
CA GLN A 26 -5.48 23.87 -8.39
C GLN A 26 -4.87 22.55 -7.92
N CYS A 27 -4.13 21.85 -8.78
CA CYS A 27 -3.40 20.64 -8.40
C CYS A 27 -2.49 20.87 -7.20
N ARG A 28 -1.78 22.01 -7.16
CA ARG A 28 -0.97 22.40 -5.99
C ARG A 28 -1.81 22.57 -4.74
N ARG A 29 -2.94 23.28 -4.79
CA ARG A 29 -3.84 23.49 -3.65
C ARG A 29 -4.42 22.17 -3.14
N LEU A 30 -4.79 21.27 -4.04
CA LEU A 30 -5.27 19.92 -3.70
C LEU A 30 -4.19 19.12 -2.96
N VAL A 31 -2.97 19.07 -3.49
CA VAL A 31 -1.85 18.38 -2.83
C VAL A 31 -1.55 19.03 -1.48
N GLU A 32 -1.57 20.36 -1.36
CA GLU A 32 -1.41 21.08 -0.09
C GLU A 32 -2.46 20.65 0.94
N ALA A 33 -3.73 20.57 0.54
CA ALA A 33 -4.79 20.16 1.45
C ALA A 33 -4.73 18.68 1.85
N MET A 34 -4.23 17.80 0.96
CA MET A 34 -4.08 16.37 1.26
C MET A 34 -2.84 16.05 2.10
N VAL A 35 -1.74 16.78 1.89
CA VAL A 35 -0.49 16.63 2.69
C VAL A 35 -0.60 17.34 4.03
N TRP A 36 -1.32 18.46 4.10
CA TRP A 36 -1.48 19.28 5.30
C TRP A 36 -2.97 19.49 5.65
N PRO A 37 -3.72 18.42 5.97
CA PRO A 37 -5.16 18.53 6.25
C PRO A 37 -5.47 19.45 7.45
N ASN A 38 -4.53 19.52 8.40
CA ASN A 38 -4.62 20.29 9.64
C ASN A 38 -3.73 21.55 9.64
N GLY A 39 -3.37 22.04 8.45
CA GLY A 39 -2.50 23.21 8.29
C GLY A 39 -1.03 22.87 8.07
N ARG A 40 -0.29 23.84 7.51
CA ARG A 40 1.08 23.67 7.03
C ARG A 40 2.03 23.29 8.17
N LEU A 41 2.88 22.30 7.92
CA LEU A 41 3.94 21.89 8.83
C LEU A 41 5.29 22.09 8.17
N CYS A 42 6.20 22.77 8.85
CA CYS A 42 7.58 22.88 8.40
C CYS A 42 8.24 21.49 8.42
N PRO A 43 8.70 20.97 7.28
CA PRO A 43 9.26 19.62 7.22
C PRO A 43 10.63 19.50 7.90
N ALA A 44 11.25 20.63 8.29
CA ALA A 44 12.54 20.69 8.97
C ALA A 44 12.44 20.62 10.50
N CYS A 45 11.54 21.39 11.09
CA CYS A 45 11.42 21.52 12.56
C CYS A 45 10.02 21.24 13.13
N GLY A 46 9.03 20.88 12.29
CA GLY A 46 7.66 20.62 12.71
C GLY A 46 6.81 21.84 13.07
N SER A 47 7.37 23.06 13.01
CA SER A 47 6.62 24.29 13.30
C SER A 47 5.40 24.46 12.39
N ARG A 48 4.25 24.80 12.98
CA ARG A 48 2.98 25.11 12.28
C ARG A 48 2.91 26.54 11.76
N ARG A 49 3.82 27.41 12.20
CA ARG A 49 3.84 28.82 11.79
C ARG A 49 4.70 28.99 10.54
N SER A 50 4.06 29.41 9.45
CA SER A 50 4.73 29.68 8.18
C SER A 50 4.06 30.84 7.44
N ILE A 51 4.88 31.63 6.75
CA ILE A 51 4.42 32.71 5.86
C ILE A 51 4.56 32.27 4.41
N THR A 52 3.62 32.71 3.58
CA THR A 52 3.74 32.57 2.12
C THR A 52 4.73 33.59 1.61
N LEU A 53 5.74 33.16 0.87
CA LEU A 53 6.63 34.07 0.15
C LEU A 53 5.96 34.42 -1.18
N ALA A 54 5.07 35.43 -1.15
CA ALA A 54 4.42 35.92 -2.36
C ALA A 54 5.46 36.59 -3.27
N GLY A 55 5.47 36.21 -4.55
CA GLY A 55 6.40 36.75 -5.54
C GLY A 55 6.03 38.12 -6.11
N ARG A 56 5.32 39.00 -5.36
CA ARG A 56 4.81 40.26 -5.92
C ARG A 56 5.37 41.55 -5.29
N ASP A 57 5.77 41.54 -4.02
CA ASP A 57 6.07 42.82 -3.32
C ASP A 57 7.58 43.18 -3.26
N MET A 58 8.47 42.36 -3.83
CA MET A 58 9.93 42.55 -3.74
C MET A 58 10.68 42.33 -5.07
N GLY A 59 10.02 42.47 -6.23
CA GLY A 59 10.70 42.37 -7.55
C GLY A 59 11.33 41.01 -7.88
N ARG A 60 11.20 39.99 -7.01
CA ARG A 60 11.71 38.63 -7.19
C ARG A 60 10.55 37.67 -7.42
N ARG A 61 10.59 36.93 -8.54
CA ARG A 61 9.60 35.87 -8.87
C ARG A 61 9.79 34.67 -7.94
N SER A 62 9.19 34.71 -6.74
CA SER A 62 9.10 33.53 -5.88
C SER A 62 8.22 32.47 -6.53
N ARG A 63 8.63 31.20 -6.39
CA ARG A 63 7.89 30.05 -6.93
C ARG A 63 6.52 29.94 -6.24
N PRO A 64 5.41 29.71 -6.96
CA PRO A 64 4.11 29.50 -6.34
C PRO A 64 4.13 28.38 -5.28
N GLY A 65 3.51 28.62 -4.13
CA GLY A 65 3.50 27.67 -3.00
C GLY A 65 4.83 27.56 -2.25
N LEU A 66 5.70 28.55 -2.35
CA LEU A 66 6.89 28.66 -1.48
C LEU A 66 6.51 29.27 -0.14
N TYR A 67 6.82 28.56 0.93
CA TYR A 67 6.59 28.96 2.31
C TYR A 67 7.92 29.10 3.04
N GLN A 68 7.94 29.97 4.06
CA GLN A 68 9.06 30.08 4.98
C GLN A 68 8.60 29.80 6.40
N CYS A 69 9.34 28.94 7.11
CA CYS A 69 9.12 28.70 8.53
C CYS A 69 9.31 29.99 9.33
N CYS A 70 8.38 30.25 10.25
CA CYS A 70 8.47 31.41 11.16
C CYS A 70 9.28 31.13 12.43
N ASN A 71 9.73 29.89 12.65
CA ASN A 71 10.67 29.60 13.75
C ASN A 71 12.00 30.33 13.47
N PRO A 72 12.45 31.26 14.33
CA PRO A 72 13.69 32.03 14.16
C PRO A 72 14.93 31.16 13.94
N ASP A 73 15.02 30.01 14.62
CA ASP A 73 16.18 29.11 14.52
C ASP A 73 16.15 28.23 13.27
N CYS A 74 14.99 28.15 12.60
CA CYS A 74 14.81 27.29 11.45
C CYS A 74 14.84 28.06 10.14
N ARG A 75 13.93 29.04 9.98
CA ARG A 75 13.71 29.86 8.77
C ARG A 75 13.67 29.09 7.45
N PHE A 76 13.50 27.77 7.51
CA PHE A 76 13.60 26.88 6.36
C PHE A 76 12.50 27.18 5.35
N GLN A 77 12.90 27.27 4.07
CA GLN A 77 11.97 27.46 2.97
C GLN A 77 11.54 26.12 2.41
N PHE A 78 10.25 25.96 2.15
CA PHE A 78 9.68 24.70 1.71
C PHE A 78 8.44 24.89 0.83
N THR A 79 8.15 23.88 0.04
CA THR A 79 6.90 23.68 -0.70
C THR A 79 6.20 22.41 -0.21
N VAL A 80 4.99 22.15 -0.69
CA VAL A 80 4.26 20.91 -0.36
C VAL A 80 5.00 19.63 -0.74
N THR A 81 5.87 19.67 -1.75
CA THR A 81 6.67 18.52 -2.16
C THR A 81 7.97 18.38 -1.37
N THR A 82 8.26 19.31 -0.45
CA THR A 82 9.53 19.32 0.28
C THR A 82 9.60 18.20 1.32
N ARG A 83 10.69 17.41 1.31
CA ARG A 83 10.85 16.17 2.08
C ARG A 83 9.70 15.17 1.91
N THR A 84 9.10 15.11 0.71
CA THR A 84 8.17 14.04 0.32
C THR A 84 8.77 13.20 -0.83
N PRO A 85 8.13 12.11 -1.26
CA PRO A 85 8.59 11.35 -2.42
C PRO A 85 8.60 12.18 -3.73
N LEU A 86 7.86 13.29 -3.76
CA LEU A 86 7.82 14.27 -4.85
C LEU A 86 8.91 15.34 -4.76
N HIS A 87 9.79 15.28 -3.76
CA HIS A 87 10.82 16.30 -3.55
C HIS A 87 11.70 16.51 -4.78
N GLY A 88 11.88 17.78 -5.14
CA GLY A 88 12.71 18.19 -6.28
C GLY A 88 12.15 17.78 -7.65
N THR A 89 10.89 17.35 -7.72
CA THR A 89 10.27 16.97 -9.00
C THR A 89 10.23 18.14 -9.98
N LYS A 90 10.49 17.84 -11.25
CA LYS A 90 10.38 18.77 -12.38
C LYS A 90 9.11 18.53 -13.21
N LEU A 91 8.42 17.43 -12.93
CA LEU A 91 7.19 17.06 -13.60
C LEU A 91 6.03 17.82 -12.95
N PRO A 92 5.09 18.40 -13.73
CA PRO A 92 3.92 19.09 -13.22
C PRO A 92 3.11 18.22 -12.25
N LEU A 93 2.52 18.84 -11.22
CA LEU A 93 1.68 18.16 -10.24
C LEU A 93 0.42 17.57 -10.88
N ARG A 94 -0.14 18.19 -11.93
CA ARG A 94 -1.22 17.58 -12.70
C ARG A 94 -0.87 16.17 -13.19
N THR A 95 0.32 16.00 -13.76
CA THR A 95 0.76 14.70 -14.29
C THR A 95 0.97 13.68 -13.18
N TRP A 96 1.42 14.12 -12.00
CA TRP A 96 1.48 13.27 -10.81
C TRP A 96 0.09 12.83 -10.35
N LEU A 97 -0.87 13.76 -10.23
CA LEU A 97 -2.22 13.43 -9.79
C LEU A 97 -2.93 12.50 -10.77
N MET A 98 -2.84 12.78 -12.07
CA MET A 98 -3.37 11.89 -13.13
C MET A 98 -2.74 10.50 -13.05
N GLY A 99 -1.41 10.41 -12.91
CA GLY A 99 -0.71 9.14 -12.83
C GLY A 99 -1.05 8.32 -11.59
N LEU A 100 -1.13 8.97 -10.43
CA LEU A 100 -1.57 8.32 -9.19
C LEU A 100 -3.03 7.86 -9.32
N TRP A 101 -3.91 8.69 -9.87
CA TRP A 101 -5.31 8.32 -10.11
C TRP A 101 -5.42 7.07 -11.00
N PHE A 102 -4.64 6.97 -12.09
CA PHE A 102 -4.64 5.78 -12.95
C PHE A 102 -4.16 4.52 -12.23
N ILE A 103 -3.11 4.62 -11.43
CA ILE A 103 -2.62 3.47 -10.65
C ILE A 103 -3.69 3.02 -9.65
N LEU A 104 -4.30 3.99 -8.96
CA LEU A 104 -5.33 3.74 -7.97
C LEU A 104 -6.58 3.12 -8.61
N GLN A 105 -7.00 3.60 -9.79
CA GLN A 105 -8.16 3.12 -10.56
C GLN A 105 -8.13 1.62 -10.88
N SER A 106 -6.94 1.02 -11.01
CA SER A 106 -6.81 -0.40 -11.33
C SER A 106 -6.70 -1.29 -10.09
N ASP A 107 -7.67 -2.19 -9.89
CA ASP A 107 -7.66 -3.15 -8.78
C ASP A 107 -6.49 -4.14 -8.83
N LYS A 108 -6.03 -4.47 -10.05
CA LYS A 108 -4.90 -5.39 -10.27
C LYS A 108 -3.58 -4.66 -10.42
N GLY A 109 -3.62 -3.40 -10.84
CA GLY A 109 -2.47 -2.53 -11.07
C GLY A 109 -2.30 -2.16 -12.52
N ILE A 110 -1.36 -1.27 -12.80
CA ILE A 110 -1.00 -0.84 -14.15
C ILE A 110 0.52 -1.01 -14.33
N SER A 111 0.92 -1.54 -15.48
CA SER A 111 2.34 -1.62 -15.83
C SER A 111 2.89 -0.23 -16.11
N SER A 112 4.18 -0.01 -15.83
CA SER A 112 4.79 1.30 -16.09
C SER A 112 4.79 1.68 -17.58
N ILE A 113 4.77 0.69 -18.49
CA ILE A 113 4.65 0.93 -19.94
C ILE A 113 3.27 1.53 -20.25
N ARG A 114 2.19 0.89 -19.79
CA ARG A 114 0.82 1.39 -20.03
C ARG A 114 0.55 2.72 -19.35
N LEU A 115 1.11 2.92 -18.16
CA LEU A 115 1.03 4.21 -17.47
C LEU A 115 1.79 5.31 -18.23
N ALA A 116 2.95 5.00 -18.81
CA ALA A 116 3.71 5.93 -19.64
C ALA A 116 2.95 6.33 -20.91
N GLU A 117 2.39 5.35 -21.62
CA GLU A 117 1.53 5.59 -22.80
C GLU A 117 0.34 6.49 -22.45
N ALA A 118 -0.37 6.20 -21.37
CA ALA A 118 -1.55 6.97 -20.95
C ALA A 118 -1.23 8.43 -20.56
N LEU A 119 -0.04 8.70 -20.03
CA LEU A 119 0.36 10.03 -19.55
C LEU A 119 1.24 10.81 -20.55
N GLY A 120 1.71 10.17 -21.62
CA GLY A 120 2.70 10.76 -22.54
C GLY A 120 4.06 11.03 -21.88
N VAL A 121 4.48 10.20 -20.92
CA VAL A 121 5.79 10.32 -20.25
C VAL A 121 6.68 9.12 -20.58
N SER A 122 7.97 9.21 -20.28
CA SER A 122 8.86 8.06 -20.46
C SER A 122 8.54 6.92 -19.47
N GLN A 123 8.73 5.67 -19.90
CA GLN A 123 8.52 4.48 -19.05
C GLN A 123 9.25 4.55 -17.70
N PRO A 124 10.52 5.01 -17.61
CA PRO A 124 11.19 5.15 -16.32
C PRO A 124 10.52 6.18 -15.40
N THR A 125 9.88 7.21 -15.97
CA THR A 125 9.14 8.23 -15.21
C THR A 125 7.88 7.63 -14.63
N ALA A 126 7.10 6.90 -15.43
CA ALA A 126 5.93 6.16 -14.97
C ALA A 126 6.29 5.08 -13.94
N TRP A 127 7.40 4.38 -14.12
CA TRP A 127 7.90 3.42 -13.13
C TRP A 127 8.23 4.09 -11.79
N ARG A 128 8.89 5.26 -11.82
CA ARG A 128 9.12 6.08 -10.62
C ARG A 128 7.80 6.51 -9.97
N MET A 129 6.76 6.84 -10.74
CA MET A 129 5.44 7.15 -10.18
C MET A 129 4.85 6.00 -9.37
N GLY A 130 4.96 4.78 -9.90
CA GLY A 130 4.56 3.57 -9.16
C GLY A 130 5.28 3.44 -7.83
N HIS A 131 6.60 3.65 -7.79
CA HIS A 131 7.35 3.60 -6.54
C HIS A 131 7.06 4.75 -5.58
N VAL A 132 6.75 5.94 -6.10
CA VAL A 132 6.26 7.05 -5.27
C VAL A 132 4.96 6.66 -4.59
N LEU A 133 3.99 6.10 -5.32
CA LEU A 133 2.76 5.60 -4.70
C LEU A 133 3.06 4.55 -3.64
N ARG A 134 3.87 3.53 -3.97
CA ARG A 134 4.26 2.45 -3.03
C ARG A 134 4.79 2.99 -1.72
N LEU A 135 5.66 4.00 -1.78
CA LEU A 135 6.21 4.64 -0.60
C LEU A 135 5.17 5.47 0.17
N LEU A 136 4.27 6.16 -0.54
CA LEU A 136 3.19 6.96 0.07
C LEU A 136 2.15 6.11 0.79
N VAL A 137 1.87 4.89 0.31
CA VAL A 137 0.84 4.02 0.89
C VAL A 137 1.34 3.11 2.01
N LEU A 138 2.64 3.10 2.33
CA LEU A 138 3.13 2.39 3.50
C LEU A 138 2.40 2.87 4.76
N ARG A 139 2.10 1.95 5.67
CA ARG A 139 1.38 2.20 6.91
C ARG A 139 2.20 1.64 8.07
N ASP A 140 2.32 2.45 9.12
CA ASP A 140 3.19 2.17 10.25
C ASP A 140 2.38 1.91 11.54
N HIS A 141 1.05 1.77 11.44
CA HIS A 141 0.18 1.44 12.58
C HIS A 141 -0.07 -0.08 12.68
N PRO A 142 -0.14 -0.68 13.86
CA PRO A 142 -0.42 -2.11 14.01
C PRO A 142 -1.85 -2.46 13.60
N LEU A 143 -2.06 -3.69 13.13
CA LEU A 143 -3.36 -4.26 12.80
C LEU A 143 -4.00 -4.86 14.06
N GLY A 144 -5.21 -4.43 14.39
CA GLY A 144 -5.99 -4.95 15.53
C GLY A 144 -7.27 -5.69 15.13
N GLY A 145 -8.04 -6.15 16.12
CA GLY A 145 -9.24 -6.96 15.89
C GLY A 145 -8.90 -8.39 15.51
N THR A 146 -9.61 -8.99 14.55
CA THR A 146 -9.26 -10.33 14.05
C THR A 146 -8.25 -10.23 12.90
N VAL A 147 -7.10 -10.85 13.07
CA VAL A 147 -5.99 -10.81 12.10
C VAL A 147 -5.63 -12.22 11.67
N GLU A 148 -5.52 -12.44 10.37
CA GLU A 148 -5.11 -13.71 9.77
C GLU A 148 -3.66 -13.64 9.30
N ILE A 149 -2.90 -14.72 9.49
CA ILE A 149 -1.55 -14.88 8.95
C ILE A 149 -1.45 -16.15 8.09
N ASP A 150 -0.76 -16.05 6.96
CA ASP A 150 -0.46 -17.19 6.08
C ASP A 150 0.89 -17.00 5.36
N GLU A 151 1.52 -18.11 4.98
CA GLU A 151 2.76 -18.11 4.20
C GLU A 151 2.51 -18.19 2.70
N PHE A 152 3.36 -17.53 1.91
CA PHE A 152 3.42 -17.77 0.48
C PHE A 152 4.83 -17.67 -0.07
N HIS A 153 4.98 -18.11 -1.32
CA HIS A 153 6.24 -18.01 -2.03
C HIS A 153 6.01 -17.30 -3.37
N PHE A 154 6.92 -16.40 -3.74
CA PHE A 154 6.87 -15.65 -4.98
C PHE A 154 8.20 -15.72 -5.74
N GLY A 155 8.21 -15.21 -6.96
CA GLY A 155 9.34 -15.32 -7.87
C GLY A 155 9.19 -16.42 -8.91
N ALA A 156 9.99 -16.29 -9.97
CA ALA A 156 10.00 -17.23 -11.08
C ALA A 156 10.54 -18.60 -10.64
N LYS A 157 10.16 -19.65 -11.36
CA LYS A 157 10.90 -20.92 -11.24
C LYS A 157 12.35 -20.66 -11.68
N PRO A 158 13.35 -21.29 -11.05
CA PRO A 158 14.71 -21.26 -11.55
C PRO A 158 14.74 -21.61 -13.03
N ARG A 159 15.66 -21.00 -13.79
CA ARG A 159 15.96 -21.49 -15.14
C ARG A 159 16.33 -22.98 -15.05
N ARG A 160 15.99 -23.75 -16.09
CA ARG A 160 16.22 -25.20 -16.14
C ARG A 160 17.71 -25.47 -15.90
N ASP A 161 18.02 -25.90 -14.68
CA ASP A 161 19.35 -26.35 -14.29
C ASP A 161 19.49 -27.81 -14.74
N PRO A 162 20.52 -28.18 -15.52
CA PRO A 162 20.81 -29.57 -15.86
C PRO A 162 21.06 -30.45 -14.61
N ASN A 163 21.52 -29.85 -13.51
CA ASN A 163 21.77 -30.51 -12.22
C ASN A 163 21.06 -29.75 -11.09
N PRO A 164 19.73 -29.76 -11.04
CA PRO A 164 19.03 -29.05 -9.99
C PRO A 164 19.37 -29.70 -8.64
N PRO A 165 19.62 -28.91 -7.58
CA PRO A 165 19.80 -29.47 -6.25
C PRO A 165 18.57 -30.33 -5.91
N LYS A 166 18.80 -31.54 -5.38
CA LYS A 166 17.71 -32.40 -4.89
C LYS A 166 17.02 -31.71 -3.72
N LEU A 167 15.93 -31.02 -4.01
CA LEU A 167 15.12 -30.37 -3.00
C LEU A 167 14.46 -31.47 -2.16
N GLY A 168 14.81 -31.52 -0.87
CA GLY A 168 14.19 -32.44 0.09
C GLY A 168 12.69 -32.19 0.24
N ARG A 169 12.03 -32.95 1.12
CA ARG A 169 10.62 -32.73 1.44
C ARG A 169 10.46 -31.36 2.14
N GLY A 170 9.62 -30.51 1.58
CA GLY A 170 9.14 -29.25 2.15
C GLY A 170 7.87 -29.46 2.99
N ARG A 171 7.20 -28.34 3.31
CA ARG A 171 5.98 -28.33 4.14
C ARG A 171 4.79 -29.00 3.43
N LYS A 172 3.85 -29.54 4.22
CA LYS A 172 2.59 -30.16 3.74
C LYS A 172 2.81 -31.24 2.66
N GLY A 173 3.94 -31.96 2.72
CA GLY A 173 4.31 -32.99 1.75
C GLY A 173 4.76 -32.46 0.37
N GLN A 174 4.87 -31.14 0.21
CA GLN A 174 5.34 -30.53 -1.05
C GLN A 174 6.87 -30.57 -1.13
N PRO A 175 7.48 -30.54 -2.32
CA PRO A 175 8.92 -30.34 -2.46
C PRO A 175 9.36 -29.00 -1.84
N ARG A 176 10.58 -28.93 -1.28
CA ARG A 176 11.19 -27.63 -0.96
C ARG A 176 11.21 -26.77 -2.23
N THR A 177 11.04 -25.46 -2.07
CA THR A 177 11.08 -24.51 -3.18
C THR A 177 12.27 -23.56 -3.01
N THR A 178 12.80 -23.09 -4.13
CA THR A 178 13.83 -22.05 -4.20
C THR A 178 13.24 -20.65 -4.36
N LYS A 179 11.91 -20.55 -4.40
CA LYS A 179 11.19 -19.28 -4.44
C LYS A 179 11.37 -18.53 -3.14
N THR A 180 11.31 -17.21 -3.23
CA THR A 180 11.42 -16.33 -2.06
C THR A 180 10.17 -16.48 -1.18
N PRO A 181 10.33 -16.82 0.11
CA PRO A 181 9.21 -16.87 1.04
C PRO A 181 8.78 -15.47 1.48
N ALA A 182 7.50 -15.34 1.82
CA ALA A 182 6.90 -14.14 2.38
C ALA A 182 5.76 -14.53 3.32
N LEU A 183 5.48 -13.67 4.29
CA LEU A 183 4.34 -13.80 5.20
C LEU A 183 3.32 -12.72 4.86
N ALA A 184 2.06 -13.12 4.74
CA ALA A 184 0.94 -12.20 4.60
C ALA A 184 0.17 -12.10 5.90
N VAL A 185 -0.22 -10.87 6.24
CA VAL A 185 -0.99 -10.54 7.43
C VAL A 185 -2.20 -9.73 6.99
N VAL A 186 -3.40 -10.20 7.32
CA VAL A 186 -4.66 -9.61 6.84
C VAL A 186 -5.61 -9.38 8.00
N GLN A 187 -5.95 -8.12 8.23
CA GLN A 187 -7.01 -7.73 9.15
C GLN A 187 -8.36 -8.00 8.50
N ARG A 188 -9.26 -8.66 9.24
CA ARG A 188 -10.65 -8.86 8.81
C ARG A 188 -11.46 -7.57 8.99
N PRO A 189 -12.54 -7.40 8.20
CA PRO A 189 -13.51 -6.34 8.48
C PRO A 189 -14.13 -6.56 9.87
N SER A 190 -14.38 -5.47 10.61
CA SER A 190 -15.01 -5.52 11.94
C SER A 190 -16.47 -5.98 11.91
N GLY A 191 -17.08 -6.01 10.73
CA GLY A 191 -18.46 -6.38 10.53
C GLY A 191 -18.78 -6.62 9.06
N ARG A 192 -20.07 -6.86 8.76
CA ARG A 192 -20.57 -7.08 7.39
C ARG A 192 -21.67 -6.10 7.02
N GLU A 193 -21.81 -5.02 7.77
CA GLU A 193 -22.78 -3.98 7.50
C GLU A 193 -22.31 -3.07 6.36
N PRO A 194 -23.21 -2.57 5.50
CA PRO A 194 -22.85 -1.64 4.44
C PRO A 194 -22.02 -0.44 4.96
N GLY A 195 -20.96 -0.10 4.25
CA GLY A 195 -20.01 0.95 4.65
C GLY A 195 -18.85 0.45 5.51
N THR A 196 -18.90 -0.78 6.06
CA THR A 196 -17.78 -1.34 6.84
C THR A 196 -16.53 -1.47 5.97
N PRO A 197 -15.36 -0.96 6.38
CA PRO A 197 -14.10 -1.14 5.66
C PRO A 197 -13.67 -2.60 5.57
N ALA A 198 -12.97 -2.98 4.51
CA ALA A 198 -12.52 -4.36 4.28
C ALA A 198 -11.47 -4.91 5.25
N GLY A 199 -10.88 -4.04 6.07
CA GLY A 199 -9.61 -4.29 6.75
C GLY A 199 -8.40 -4.10 5.83
N GLU A 200 -7.22 -4.11 6.43
CA GLU A 200 -5.94 -3.94 5.75
C GLU A 200 -5.26 -5.28 5.48
N ALA A 201 -4.45 -5.35 4.42
CA ALA A 201 -3.59 -6.48 4.13
C ALA A 201 -2.15 -6.01 3.94
N ARG A 202 -1.20 -6.78 4.45
CA ARG A 202 0.24 -6.52 4.39
C ARG A 202 0.96 -7.81 4.05
N ALA A 203 2.14 -7.70 3.49
CA ALA A 203 3.06 -8.81 3.42
C ALA A 203 4.49 -8.32 3.50
N ALA A 204 5.36 -9.19 4.01
CA ALA A 204 6.78 -8.95 4.14
C ALA A 204 7.56 -10.15 3.59
N VAL A 205 8.63 -9.87 2.87
CA VAL A 205 9.64 -10.87 2.54
C VAL A 205 10.31 -11.35 3.82
N VAL A 206 10.53 -12.66 3.90
CA VAL A 206 11.25 -13.29 5.00
C VAL A 206 12.45 -14.06 4.47
N ALA A 207 13.50 -14.18 5.27
CA ALA A 207 14.69 -14.96 4.89
C ALA A 207 14.34 -16.46 4.77
N ASP A 208 13.53 -16.93 5.72
CA ASP A 208 12.99 -18.27 5.76
C ASP A 208 11.65 -18.29 6.51
N LEU A 209 11.09 -19.49 6.67
CA LEU A 209 9.90 -19.72 7.47
C LEU A 209 10.36 -20.25 8.83
N SER A 210 11.05 -19.42 9.61
CA SER A 210 11.42 -19.68 11.01
C SER A 210 10.43 -19.03 11.98
N LEU A 211 10.59 -19.31 13.28
CA LEU A 211 9.84 -18.63 14.34
C LEU A 211 10.26 -17.16 14.44
N ASP A 212 11.57 -16.89 14.49
CA ASP A 212 12.13 -15.55 14.59
C ASP A 212 11.64 -14.62 13.47
N GLU A 213 11.56 -15.11 12.23
CA GLU A 213 11.02 -14.33 11.11
C GLU A 213 9.51 -14.08 11.24
N ALA A 214 8.75 -15.04 11.79
CA ALA A 214 7.33 -14.84 12.06
C ALA A 214 7.10 -13.83 13.18
N GLU A 215 7.87 -13.91 14.27
CA GLU A 215 7.90 -12.92 15.37
C GLU A 215 8.20 -11.52 14.84
N ARG A 216 9.31 -11.36 14.10
CA ARG A 216 9.70 -10.08 13.50
C ARG A 216 8.59 -9.45 12.66
N VAL A 217 7.88 -10.24 11.85
CA VAL A 217 6.80 -9.74 11.00
C VAL A 217 5.57 -9.38 11.83
N LEU A 218 5.19 -10.22 12.80
CA LEU A 218 4.00 -10.01 13.62
C LEU A 218 4.17 -8.84 14.58
N GLU A 219 5.30 -8.72 15.27
CA GLU A 219 5.61 -7.60 16.17
C GLU A 219 5.55 -6.24 15.44
N ALA A 220 6.01 -6.20 14.19
CA ALA A 220 5.99 -4.98 13.39
C ALA A 220 4.59 -4.63 12.84
N ALA A 221 3.70 -5.62 12.70
CA ALA A 221 2.47 -5.47 11.92
C ALA A 221 1.17 -5.64 12.70
N VAL A 222 1.18 -6.28 13.86
CA VAL A 222 -0.03 -6.72 14.56
C VAL A 222 -0.01 -6.25 16.01
N ASP A 223 -1.16 -5.76 16.48
CA ASP A 223 -1.36 -5.39 17.87
C ASP A 223 -1.41 -6.66 18.74
N PRO A 224 -0.68 -6.75 19.86
CA PRO A 224 -0.76 -7.90 20.78
C PRO A 224 -2.18 -8.19 21.28
N ASP A 225 -3.06 -7.19 21.35
CA ASP A 225 -4.47 -7.37 21.75
C ASP A 225 -5.35 -7.96 20.63
N ALA A 226 -4.79 -8.22 19.45
CA ALA A 226 -5.51 -8.83 18.34
C ALA A 226 -5.82 -10.33 18.58
N HIS A 227 -6.88 -10.81 17.93
CA HIS A 227 -7.19 -12.22 17.82
C HIS A 227 -6.54 -12.79 16.55
N LEU A 228 -5.44 -13.51 16.73
CA LEU A 228 -4.68 -14.12 15.64
C LEU A 228 -5.37 -15.39 15.12
N MET A 229 -5.39 -15.55 13.80
CA MET A 229 -5.92 -16.71 13.09
C MET A 229 -4.84 -17.25 12.15
N SER A 230 -4.53 -18.54 12.22
CA SER A 230 -3.52 -19.15 11.35
C SER A 230 -3.84 -20.60 11.00
N ASP A 231 -2.98 -21.22 10.20
CA ASP A 231 -2.92 -22.68 10.13
C ASP A 231 -2.16 -23.27 11.33
N GLU A 232 -2.08 -24.61 11.39
CA GLU A 232 -1.42 -25.36 12.47
C GLU A 232 0.12 -25.39 12.38
N TRP A 233 0.74 -24.43 11.67
CA TRP A 233 2.19 -24.38 11.62
C TRP A 233 2.80 -24.08 12.99
N LYS A 234 3.76 -24.91 13.41
CA LYS A 234 4.49 -24.77 14.68
C LYS A 234 4.99 -23.36 14.98
N ALA A 235 5.51 -22.62 13.99
CA ALA A 235 5.96 -21.25 14.23
C ALA A 235 4.79 -20.31 14.57
N PHE A 236 3.68 -20.42 13.82
CA PHE A 236 2.46 -19.66 14.12
C PHE A 236 1.84 -20.05 15.46
N VAL A 237 1.84 -21.34 15.82
CA VAL A 237 1.37 -21.80 17.14
C VAL A 237 2.24 -21.23 18.26
N ALA A 238 3.56 -21.20 18.10
CA ALA A 238 4.46 -20.66 19.11
C ALA A 238 4.27 -19.14 19.28
N VAL A 239 4.32 -18.37 18.19
CA VAL A 239 4.18 -16.90 18.25
C VAL A 239 2.77 -16.46 18.66
N GLY A 240 1.76 -17.28 18.38
CA GLY A 240 0.37 -17.00 18.76
C GLY A 240 0.16 -16.90 20.27
N SER A 241 1.06 -17.48 21.08
CA SER A 241 1.01 -17.36 22.54
C SER A 241 1.24 -15.94 23.08
N ALA A 242 1.82 -15.06 22.26
CA ALA A 242 2.03 -13.64 22.61
C ALA A 242 0.80 -12.75 22.37
N PHE A 243 -0.27 -13.28 21.78
CA PHE A 243 -1.50 -12.53 21.46
C PHE A 243 -2.61 -12.79 22.47
N ALA A 244 -3.53 -11.84 22.60
CA ALA A 244 -4.70 -11.95 23.48
C ALA A 244 -5.55 -13.21 23.19
N ALA A 245 -5.62 -13.62 21.93
CA ALA A 245 -6.18 -14.90 21.53
C ALA A 245 -5.53 -15.42 20.24
N HIS A 246 -5.40 -16.74 20.13
CA HIS A 246 -4.93 -17.39 18.91
C HIS A 246 -5.73 -18.66 18.62
N ASP A 247 -6.27 -18.75 17.42
CA ASP A 247 -6.98 -19.94 16.94
C ASP A 247 -6.38 -20.46 15.63
N THR A 248 -6.25 -21.79 15.54
CA THR A 248 -5.69 -22.46 14.35
C THR A 248 -6.66 -23.42 13.68
N VAL A 249 -6.61 -23.51 12.35
CA VAL A 249 -7.25 -24.58 11.56
C VAL A 249 -6.27 -25.70 11.23
N ARG A 250 -6.74 -26.96 11.27
CA ARG A 250 -5.91 -28.14 10.98
C ARG A 250 -6.03 -28.60 9.53
N HIS A 251 -5.21 -28.02 8.66
CA HIS A 251 -5.16 -28.38 7.25
C HIS A 251 -4.79 -29.85 7.01
N SER A 252 -3.99 -30.48 7.88
CA SER A 252 -3.66 -31.92 7.81
C SER A 252 -4.89 -32.83 7.88
N GLN A 253 -5.95 -32.39 8.55
CA GLN A 253 -7.21 -33.13 8.69
C GLN A 253 -8.28 -32.67 7.67
N ARG A 254 -7.88 -31.88 6.66
CA ARG A 254 -8.78 -31.24 5.68
C ARG A 254 -9.83 -30.31 6.33
N GLU A 255 -9.54 -29.78 7.51
CA GLU A 255 -10.33 -28.73 8.17
C GLU A 255 -9.82 -27.37 7.71
N TYR A 256 -10.56 -26.70 6.82
CA TYR A 256 -10.20 -25.37 6.29
C TYR A 256 -10.98 -24.23 6.98
N VAL A 257 -12.09 -24.55 7.66
CA VAL A 257 -12.94 -23.59 8.38
C VAL A 257 -13.57 -24.28 9.59
N ARG A 258 -13.43 -23.67 10.79
CA ARG A 258 -14.16 -24.05 12.00
C ARG A 258 -14.89 -22.83 12.57
N GLY A 259 -16.17 -22.67 12.21
CA GLY A 259 -16.93 -21.48 12.57
C GLY A 259 -16.29 -20.21 12.00
N SER A 260 -15.88 -19.30 12.89
CA SER A 260 -15.14 -18.07 12.54
C SER A 260 -13.62 -18.28 12.40
N VAL A 261 -13.09 -19.46 12.74
CA VAL A 261 -11.64 -19.75 12.69
C VAL A 261 -11.24 -20.20 11.29
N HIS A 262 -10.41 -19.39 10.61
CA HIS A 262 -9.83 -19.67 9.28
C HIS A 262 -8.77 -18.63 8.88
N ALA A 263 -7.95 -18.91 7.85
CA ALA A 263 -7.00 -17.97 7.25
C ALA A 263 -7.33 -17.61 5.78
N ASN A 264 -8.60 -17.76 5.38
CA ASN A 264 -9.05 -17.59 3.99
C ASN A 264 -8.77 -16.20 3.37
N SER A 265 -8.80 -15.14 4.16
CA SER A 265 -8.52 -13.78 3.71
C SER A 265 -7.02 -13.60 3.41
N ALA A 266 -6.16 -14.17 4.25
CA ALA A 266 -4.71 -14.22 4.03
C ALA A 266 -4.37 -15.06 2.79
N GLU A 267 -4.96 -16.26 2.67
CA GLU A 267 -4.83 -17.10 1.46
C GLU A 267 -5.30 -16.34 0.21
N GLY A 268 -6.46 -15.67 0.28
CA GLY A 268 -6.99 -14.86 -0.81
C GLY A 268 -6.09 -13.67 -1.20
N PHE A 269 -5.42 -13.06 -0.23
CA PHE A 269 -4.43 -12.01 -0.47
C PHE A 269 -3.17 -12.57 -1.16
N ASN A 270 -2.66 -13.72 -0.71
CA ASN A 270 -1.54 -14.43 -1.33
C ASN A 270 -1.82 -14.70 -2.82
N ASP A 271 -3.03 -15.13 -3.09
CA ASP A 271 -3.57 -15.39 -4.41
C ASP A 271 -3.66 -14.11 -5.28
N ARG A 272 -4.04 -12.98 -4.67
CA ARG A 272 -4.04 -11.66 -5.34
C ARG A 272 -2.62 -11.22 -5.68
N VAL A 273 -1.67 -11.37 -4.75
CA VAL A 273 -0.26 -11.04 -4.97
C VAL A 273 0.30 -11.83 -6.15
N ARG A 274 0.11 -13.16 -6.16
CA ARG A 274 0.59 -14.03 -7.25
C ARG A 274 -0.01 -13.65 -8.60
N ARG A 275 -1.31 -13.34 -8.66
CA ARG A 275 -1.97 -12.90 -9.90
C ARG A 275 -1.49 -11.54 -10.39
N THR A 276 -1.24 -10.59 -9.49
CA THR A 276 -0.68 -9.28 -9.85
C THR A 276 0.74 -9.41 -10.38
N ILE A 277 1.58 -10.25 -9.75
CA ILE A 277 2.91 -10.56 -10.28
C ILE A 277 2.78 -11.19 -11.66
N ALA A 278 2.00 -12.26 -11.83
CA ALA A 278 1.91 -12.96 -13.10
C ALA A 278 1.31 -12.12 -14.23
N GLY A 279 0.34 -11.26 -13.94
CA GLY A 279 -0.45 -10.56 -14.95
C GLY A 279 -0.10 -9.09 -15.20
N VAL A 280 0.52 -8.38 -14.24
CA VAL A 280 0.78 -6.93 -14.37
C VAL A 280 2.27 -6.62 -14.39
N PHE A 281 3.01 -7.13 -13.40
CA PHE A 281 4.42 -6.78 -13.25
C PHE A 281 5.37 -7.79 -13.91
N HIS A 282 4.92 -9.03 -14.09
CA HIS A 282 5.63 -10.23 -14.57
C HIS A 282 6.85 -10.64 -13.73
N HIS A 283 7.56 -9.68 -13.14
CA HIS A 283 8.71 -9.87 -12.29
C HIS A 283 8.78 -8.78 -11.22
N ILE A 284 9.08 -9.17 -9.99
CA ILE A 284 9.38 -8.28 -8.87
C ILE A 284 10.62 -8.85 -8.18
N SER A 285 11.65 -8.02 -7.98
CA SER A 285 12.83 -8.43 -7.23
C SER A 285 12.51 -8.51 -5.74
N PRO A 286 13.10 -9.46 -4.99
CA PRO A 286 12.97 -9.51 -3.54
C PRO A 286 13.27 -8.16 -2.87
N ASP A 287 14.31 -7.46 -3.33
CA ASP A 287 14.75 -6.15 -2.80
C ASP A 287 13.67 -5.04 -2.81
N HIS A 288 12.68 -5.17 -3.69
CA HIS A 288 11.59 -4.20 -3.80
C HIS A 288 10.23 -4.80 -3.46
N ALA A 289 10.16 -6.10 -3.15
CA ALA A 289 8.90 -6.82 -3.06
C ALA A 289 7.98 -6.25 -1.98
N ASP A 290 8.52 -5.84 -0.83
CA ASP A 290 7.74 -5.23 0.25
C ASP A 290 7.00 -3.97 -0.19
N LEU A 291 7.62 -3.12 -1.02
CA LEU A 291 6.97 -1.93 -1.58
C LEU A 291 5.79 -2.30 -2.47
N TYR A 292 5.95 -3.34 -3.29
CA TYR A 292 4.88 -3.83 -4.15
C TYR A 292 3.77 -4.50 -3.34
N PHE A 293 4.11 -5.25 -2.29
CA PHE A 293 3.15 -5.81 -1.35
C PHE A 293 2.35 -4.71 -0.66
N GLY A 294 3.01 -3.61 -0.27
CA GLY A 294 2.34 -2.41 0.25
C GLY A 294 1.30 -1.82 -0.71
N GLU A 295 1.61 -1.71 -2.01
CA GLU A 295 0.63 -1.25 -3.02
C GLU A 295 -0.52 -2.24 -3.22
N ILE A 296 -0.25 -3.54 -3.23
CA ILE A 296 -1.29 -4.57 -3.36
C ILE A 296 -2.19 -4.59 -2.11
N GLY A 297 -1.59 -4.46 -0.92
CA GLY A 297 -2.25 -4.33 0.37
C GLY A 297 -3.11 -3.07 0.48
N PHE A 298 -2.60 -1.93 0.01
CA PHE A 298 -3.38 -0.71 -0.07
C PHE A 298 -4.63 -0.93 -0.93
N ARG A 299 -4.50 -1.45 -2.16
CA ARG A 299 -5.67 -1.73 -3.03
C ARG A 299 -6.60 -2.81 -2.48
N TRP A 300 -6.14 -3.67 -1.58
CA TRP A 300 -7.00 -4.59 -0.83
C TRP A 300 -7.90 -3.85 0.15
N SER A 301 -7.36 -2.86 0.85
CA SER A 301 -8.09 -2.06 1.83
C SER A 301 -9.07 -1.05 1.23
N GLN A 302 -8.90 -0.65 -0.04
CA GLN A 302 -9.72 0.38 -0.69
C GLN A 302 -11.08 -0.14 -1.19
N ARG A 303 -11.81 -0.84 -0.32
CA ARG A 303 -13.16 -1.33 -0.54
C ARG A 303 -13.97 -1.32 0.75
N THR A 304 -15.28 -1.17 0.61
CA THR A 304 -16.23 -1.21 1.71
C THR A 304 -17.30 -2.25 1.43
N VAL A 305 -17.94 -2.77 2.47
CA VAL A 305 -19.05 -3.68 2.30
C VAL A 305 -20.21 -2.93 1.62
N ALA A 306 -20.73 -3.48 0.54
CA ALA A 306 -21.91 -2.98 -0.17
C ALA A 306 -23.19 -3.67 0.31
N GLY A 307 -23.05 -4.90 0.85
CA GLY A 307 -24.15 -5.73 1.28
C GLY A 307 -23.78 -7.21 1.26
N GLN A 308 -24.79 -8.07 1.22
CA GLN A 308 -24.63 -9.52 1.21
C GLN A 308 -25.51 -10.13 0.13
N ALA A 309 -25.00 -11.20 -0.50
CA ALA A 309 -25.76 -11.99 -1.47
C ALA A 309 -25.71 -13.47 -1.09
N GLN A 310 -26.83 -14.17 -1.22
CA GLN A 310 -26.86 -15.62 -1.11
C GLN A 310 -26.41 -16.24 -2.42
N ARG A 311 -25.44 -17.14 -2.34
CA ARG A 311 -24.94 -17.91 -3.48
C ARG A 311 -25.12 -19.39 -3.22
N ARG A 312 -25.78 -20.08 -4.14
CA ARG A 312 -25.85 -21.55 -4.14
C ARG A 312 -24.61 -22.12 -4.81
N THR A 313 -23.90 -22.98 -4.09
CA THR A 313 -22.74 -23.70 -4.63
C THR A 313 -23.17 -24.82 -5.57
N ARG A 314 -22.25 -25.33 -6.40
CA ARG A 314 -22.50 -26.50 -7.26
C ARG A 314 -22.98 -27.74 -6.49
N LYS A 315 -22.64 -27.84 -5.20
CA LYS A 315 -23.04 -28.94 -4.30
C LYS A 315 -24.35 -28.64 -3.56
N GLY A 316 -25.13 -27.67 -4.01
CA GLY A 316 -26.44 -27.32 -3.44
C GLY A 316 -26.41 -26.52 -2.14
N ARG A 317 -25.24 -26.32 -1.50
CA ARG A 317 -25.10 -25.54 -0.26
C ARG A 317 -25.30 -24.04 -0.52
N THR A 318 -26.05 -23.37 0.35
CA THR A 318 -26.20 -21.91 0.34
C THR A 318 -25.08 -21.28 1.17
N VAL A 319 -24.39 -20.29 0.60
CA VAL A 319 -23.33 -19.54 1.25
C VAL A 319 -23.65 -18.05 1.14
N ILE A 320 -23.48 -17.31 2.22
CA ILE A 320 -23.60 -15.85 2.21
C ILE A 320 -22.26 -15.28 1.75
N GLN A 321 -22.28 -14.54 0.65
CA GLN A 321 -21.13 -13.86 0.09
C GLN A 321 -21.24 -12.35 0.36
N THR A 322 -20.18 -11.76 0.90
CA THR A 322 -20.08 -10.30 1.06
C THR A 322 -19.86 -9.65 -0.30
N LEU A 323 -20.69 -8.66 -0.61
CA LEU A 323 -20.52 -7.80 -1.78
C LEU A 323 -19.64 -6.62 -1.39
N TRP A 324 -18.67 -6.29 -2.23
CA TRP A 324 -17.71 -5.22 -2.01
C TRP A 324 -17.97 -4.08 -2.99
N SER A 325 -18.03 -2.86 -2.48
CA SER A 325 -17.94 -1.65 -3.28
C SER A 325 -16.53 -1.09 -3.21
N ARG A 326 -16.05 -0.53 -4.31
CA ARG A 326 -14.70 0.03 -4.41
C ARG A 326 -14.71 1.49 -3.97
N VAL A 327 -13.69 1.91 -3.22
CA VAL A 327 -13.48 3.34 -2.94
C VAL A 327 -13.04 4.03 -4.25
N PRO A 328 -13.68 5.12 -4.68
CA PRO A 328 -13.32 5.85 -5.89
C PRO A 328 -11.85 6.34 -5.84
N PRO A 329 -11.09 6.33 -6.95
CA PRO A 329 -9.64 6.58 -6.90
C PRO A 329 -9.29 7.95 -6.35
N ALA A 330 -10.05 8.98 -6.73
CA ALA A 330 -9.84 10.33 -6.23
C ALA A 330 -10.01 10.43 -4.72
N LEU A 331 -10.99 9.71 -4.14
CA LEU A 331 -11.20 9.63 -2.70
C LEU A 331 -10.11 8.84 -1.96
N GLN A 332 -9.28 8.08 -2.67
CA GLN A 332 -8.13 7.41 -2.07
C GLN A 332 -6.93 8.36 -1.91
N LEU A 333 -6.84 9.43 -2.72
CA LEU A 333 -5.68 10.34 -2.74
C LEU A 333 -5.38 11.02 -1.38
N PRO A 334 -6.36 11.47 -0.57
CA PRO A 334 -6.07 12.00 0.75
C PRO A 334 -5.36 10.99 1.65
N ALA A 335 -5.78 9.72 1.61
CA ALA A 335 -5.13 8.66 2.37
C ALA A 335 -3.71 8.37 1.85
N VAL A 336 -3.46 8.52 0.54
CA VAL A 336 -2.11 8.38 -0.05
C VAL A 336 -1.18 9.48 0.46
N PHE A 337 -1.63 10.73 0.49
CA PHE A 337 -0.78 11.88 0.81
C PHE A 337 -0.66 12.21 2.30
N ARG A 338 -1.54 11.68 3.15
CA ARG A 338 -1.58 11.96 4.59
C ARG A 338 -0.22 11.82 5.29
N TYR A 339 0.55 10.79 4.94
CA TYR A 339 1.85 10.47 5.54
C TYR A 339 3.03 10.76 4.60
N ALA A 340 2.87 11.73 3.68
CA ALA A 340 3.88 12.00 2.66
C ALA A 340 5.15 12.65 3.23
N VAL A 341 5.04 13.47 4.27
CA VAL A 341 6.16 14.26 4.80
C VAL A 341 7.11 13.36 5.60
N GLY A 342 8.40 13.42 5.28
CA GLY A 342 9.44 12.60 5.88
C GLY A 342 9.90 11.48 4.95
N ARG A 343 8.98 10.93 4.15
CA ARG A 343 9.29 9.89 3.17
C ARG A 343 10.00 10.48 1.96
N GLN A 344 11.13 9.89 1.55
CA GLN A 344 11.92 10.42 0.46
C GLN A 344 12.48 9.33 -0.45
N LEU A 345 12.37 9.60 -1.74
CA LEU A 345 12.80 8.72 -2.81
C LEU A 345 13.68 9.50 -3.80
N ARG A 346 14.77 8.88 -4.25
CA ARG A 346 15.68 9.42 -5.28
C ARG A 346 15.98 8.38 -6.33
N ARG A 347 16.32 8.83 -7.54
CA ARG A 347 16.92 7.95 -8.53
C ARG A 347 18.38 7.68 -8.18
N THR A 348 18.83 6.45 -8.42
CA THR A 348 20.25 6.12 -8.38
C THR A 348 20.92 6.53 -9.70
N LYS A 349 22.26 6.52 -9.73
CA LYS A 349 23.02 6.80 -10.95
C LYS A 349 22.75 5.77 -12.04
N ASP A 350 22.51 4.52 -11.66
CA ASP A 350 22.24 3.40 -12.56
C ASP A 350 20.78 3.29 -13.00
N GLY A 351 19.97 4.34 -12.78
CA GLY A 351 18.57 4.38 -13.21
C GLY A 351 17.57 3.69 -12.28
N GLY A 352 18.03 3.10 -11.18
CA GLY A 352 17.21 2.52 -10.12
C GLY A 352 16.64 3.54 -9.14
N ILE A 353 16.18 3.06 -7.99
CA ILE A 353 15.58 3.87 -6.92
C ILE A 353 16.31 3.63 -5.60
N SER A 354 16.55 4.71 -4.86
CA SER A 354 17.04 4.69 -3.50
C SER A 354 16.01 5.37 -2.59
N ILE A 355 15.55 4.65 -1.57
CA ILE A 355 14.74 5.21 -0.50
C ILE A 355 15.69 5.88 0.49
N ARG A 356 15.56 7.20 0.64
CA ARG A 356 16.34 7.98 1.62
C ARG A 356 15.69 7.96 3.00
N SER A 357 14.37 7.80 3.04
CA SER A 357 13.59 7.62 4.26
C SER A 357 12.25 6.97 3.88
N ALA A 358 11.87 5.92 4.59
CA ALA A 358 10.55 5.30 4.51
C ALA A 358 9.61 5.76 5.64
N VAL A 359 10.16 6.46 6.64
CA VAL A 359 9.44 6.87 7.83
C VAL A 359 8.76 8.21 7.58
N ALA A 360 7.45 8.26 7.84
CA ALA A 360 6.74 9.52 7.89
C ALA A 360 7.10 10.24 9.19
N VAL A 361 7.39 11.54 9.10
CA VAL A 361 7.80 12.34 10.28
C VAL A 361 6.60 13.08 10.88
N PHE A 362 5.57 13.35 10.07
CA PHE A 362 4.37 14.06 10.47
C PHE A 362 3.17 13.44 9.73
N GLY A 363 2.07 13.10 10.43
CA GLY A 363 0.90 12.45 9.84
C GLY A 363 -0.31 12.32 10.77
#